data_AF-A0A073K6K8-F1
#
_entry.id   AF-A0A073K6K8-F1
#
_cell.length_a   1.000
_cell.length_b   1.000
_cell.length_c   1.000
_cell.angle_alpha   90.00
_cell.angle_beta   90.00
_cell.angle_gamma   90.00
#
_symmetry.space_group_name_H-M   'P 1'
#
loop_
_entity.id
_entity.type
_entity.pdbx_description
1 polymer ?
#
loop_
_entity_poly.entity_id
_entity_poly.type
_entity_poly.pdbx_seq_one_letter_code
_entity_poly.pdbx_strand_id
1 'polypeptide(L)'
;MHRLEEVYTFLPKAVKREFEKHGIQLDVRVDDFFIEEKDDGTEKYITYYIETITRFFEITYYPNSENCLFNSMTKRAILKIKDHVSEIE
;
A
#
# COMPACT_ATOMS: atom_id res chain seq x y z
N MET A 1 -5.49 -18.77 -13.66
CA MET A 1 -5.37 -17.92 -12.45
C MET A 1 -4.06 -17.14 -12.60
N HIS A 2 -4.10 -15.97 -13.24
CA HIS A 2 -2.98 -15.03 -13.26
C HIS A 2 -3.28 -14.00 -12.17
N ARG A 3 -2.64 -14.08 -10.99
CA ARG A 3 -3.12 -13.30 -9.83
C ARG A 3 -2.08 -12.70 -8.88
N LEU A 4 -0.77 -12.80 -9.09
CA LEU A 4 0.16 -12.46 -8.01
C LEU A 4 1.34 -11.51 -8.32
N GLU A 5 1.48 -10.98 -9.54
CA GLU A 5 2.68 -10.17 -9.86
C GLU A 5 2.40 -8.79 -10.47
N GLU A 6 1.21 -8.52 -10.97
CA GLU A 6 0.97 -7.30 -11.75
C GLU A 6 0.92 -6.04 -10.86
N VAL A 7 0.17 -6.03 -9.75
CA VAL A 7 0.06 -4.84 -8.88
C VAL A 7 1.40 -4.48 -8.24
N TYR A 8 2.16 -5.45 -7.75
CA TYR A 8 3.50 -5.20 -7.26
C TYR A 8 4.41 -4.61 -8.34
N THR A 9 4.21 -4.91 -9.63
CA THR A 9 5.01 -4.31 -10.70
C THR A 9 4.72 -2.83 -10.89
N PHE A 10 3.48 -2.39 -10.69
CA PHE A 10 3.06 -0.99 -10.84
C PHE A 10 3.42 -0.08 -9.66
N LEU A 11 3.69 -0.64 -8.48
CA LEU A 11 4.04 0.16 -7.31
C LEU A 11 5.48 0.72 -7.39
N PRO A 12 5.72 1.98 -6.98
CA PRO A 12 7.06 2.52 -6.79
C PRO A 12 7.84 1.71 -5.74
N LYS A 13 9.18 1.65 -5.88
CA LYS A 13 10.05 0.91 -4.94
C LYS A 13 9.85 1.35 -3.49
N ALA A 14 9.65 2.64 -3.23
CA ALA A 14 9.39 3.17 -1.89
C ALA A 14 8.12 2.58 -1.27
N VAL A 15 7.04 2.50 -2.05
CA VAL A 15 5.76 1.92 -1.60
C VAL A 15 5.91 0.42 -1.31
N LYS A 16 6.61 -0.33 -2.18
CA LYS A 16 6.88 -1.76 -1.94
C LYS A 16 7.67 -1.98 -0.65
N ARG A 17 8.72 -1.19 -0.43
CA ARG A 17 9.56 -1.30 0.78
C ARG A 17 8.78 -1.06 2.06
N GLU A 18 7.83 -0.12 2.06
CA GLU A 18 7.00 0.07 3.24
C GLU A 18 6.10 -1.14 3.51
N PHE A 19 5.49 -1.75 2.49
CA PHE A 19 4.74 -2.99 2.69
C PHE A 19 5.62 -4.12 3.24
N GLU A 20 6.81 -4.32 2.67
CA GLU A 20 7.77 -5.34 3.11
C GLU A 20 8.19 -5.13 4.57
N LYS A 21 8.54 -3.89 4.95
CA LYS A 21 8.89 -3.49 6.33
C LYS A 21 7.76 -3.75 7.33
N HIS A 22 6.52 -3.75 6.86
CA HIS A 22 5.33 -4.03 7.65
C HIS A 22 4.86 -5.49 7.57
N GLY A 23 5.60 -6.36 6.87
CA GLY A 23 5.25 -7.78 6.71
C GLY A 23 3.99 -8.01 5.89
N ILE A 24 3.63 -7.06 5.02
CA ILE A 24 2.39 -7.11 4.24
C ILE A 24 2.69 -7.73 2.88
N GLN A 25 2.03 -8.86 2.62
CA GLN A 25 1.94 -9.45 1.28
C GLN A 25 0.60 -9.06 0.67
N LEU A 26 0.63 -8.35 -0.45
CA LEU A 26 -0.58 -8.02 -1.21
C LEU A 26 -0.97 -9.21 -2.08
N ASP A 27 -1.98 -9.95 -1.65
CA ASP A 27 -2.73 -10.88 -2.50
C ASP A 27 -3.96 -10.14 -3.04
N VAL A 28 -3.80 -9.53 -4.21
CA VAL A 28 -4.74 -8.56 -4.80
C VAL A 28 -4.93 -8.83 -6.28
N ARG A 29 -6.15 -8.61 -6.76
CA ARG A 29 -6.43 -8.63 -8.20
C ARG A 29 -6.23 -7.23 -8.77
N VAL A 30 -6.00 -7.13 -10.09
CA VAL A 30 -5.78 -5.83 -10.74
C VAL A 30 -7.03 -4.96 -10.75
N ASP A 31 -8.23 -5.56 -10.78
CA ASP A 31 -9.51 -4.87 -10.64
C ASP A 31 -9.73 -4.26 -9.24
N ASP A 32 -8.99 -4.73 -8.24
CA ASP A 32 -9.02 -4.25 -6.85
C ASP A 32 -7.98 -3.14 -6.59
N PHE A 33 -7.39 -2.59 -7.66
CA PHE A 33 -6.32 -1.60 -7.61
C PHE A 33 -6.69 -0.32 -8.36
N PHE A 34 -6.59 0.81 -7.68
CA PHE A 34 -6.92 2.12 -8.23
C PHE A 34 -5.85 3.16 -7.86
N ILE A 35 -5.59 4.09 -8.79
CA ILE A 35 -4.58 5.15 -8.64
C ILE A 35 -5.25 6.50 -8.87
N GLU A 36 -5.00 7.45 -7.97
CA GLU A 36 -5.31 8.86 -8.18
C GLU A 36 -4.04 9.70 -8.14
N GLU A 37 -3.84 10.56 -9.15
CA GLU A 37 -2.80 11.58 -9.13
C GLU A 37 -3.40 12.93 -8.75
N LYS A 38 -2.74 13.62 -7.81
CA LYS A 38 -3.17 14.92 -7.28
C LYS A 38 -1.96 15.84 -7.12
N ASP A 39 -2.24 17.12 -6.92
CA ASP A 39 -1.25 18.17 -6.67
C ASP A 39 -1.73 18.98 -5.46
N ASP A 40 -0.90 19.10 -4.42
CA ASP A 40 -1.24 19.89 -3.22
C ASP A 40 -0.75 21.34 -3.30
N GLY A 41 -0.21 21.77 -4.45
CA GLY A 41 0.39 23.08 -4.68
C GLY A 41 1.87 23.15 -4.33
N THR A 42 2.41 22.15 -3.61
CA THR A 42 3.85 22.02 -3.33
C THR A 42 4.47 20.95 -4.21
N GLU A 43 3.83 19.79 -4.31
CA GLU A 43 4.22 18.74 -5.24
C GLU A 43 3.05 17.86 -5.68
N LYS A 44 3.29 17.12 -6.76
CA LYS A 44 2.39 16.05 -7.17
C LYS A 44 2.53 14.86 -6.23
N TYR A 45 1.41 14.22 -5.91
CA TYR A 45 1.37 12.98 -5.16
C TYR A 45 0.42 11.99 -5.79
N ILE A 46 0.66 10.71 -5.52
CA ILE A 46 -0.06 9.59 -6.08
C ILE A 46 -0.69 8.82 -4.92
N THR A 47 -2.00 8.70 -4.90
CA THR A 47 -2.70 7.85 -3.93
C THR A 47 -3.03 6.50 -4.56
N TYR A 48 -2.49 5.43 -3.96
CA TYR A 48 -2.77 4.05 -4.29
C TYR A 48 -3.86 3.51 -3.37
N TYR A 49 -4.95 3.05 -3.96
CA TYR A 49 -6.03 2.36 -3.28
C TYR A 49 -5.94 0.88 -3.66
N ILE A 50 -5.74 0.04 -2.66
CA ILE A 50 -5.45 -1.38 -2.84
C ILE A 50 -6.39 -2.19 -1.95
N GLU A 51 -7.36 -2.85 -2.56
CA GLU A 51 -8.25 -3.76 -1.87
C GLU A 51 -7.69 -5.20 -1.95
N THR A 52 -7.56 -5.84 -0.79
CA THR A 52 -7.23 -7.26 -0.67
C THR A 52 -8.48 -8.00 -0.23
N ILE A 53 -8.41 -9.34 -0.24
CA ILE A 53 -9.49 -10.21 0.26
C ILE A 53 -9.91 -9.86 1.70
N THR A 54 -9.02 -9.30 2.53
CA THR A 54 -9.26 -9.10 3.97
C THR A 54 -9.22 -7.64 4.43
N ARG A 55 -8.61 -6.74 3.64
CA ARG A 55 -8.24 -5.39 4.07
C ARG A 55 -8.16 -4.44 2.90
N PHE A 56 -8.42 -3.17 3.17
CA PHE A 56 -8.22 -2.07 2.25
C PHE A 56 -7.02 -1.23 2.69
N PHE A 57 -6.15 -0.86 1.74
CA PHE A 57 -4.99 -0.02 1.95
C PHE A 57 -5.08 1.24 1.09
N GLU A 58 -4.79 2.38 1.70
CA GLU A 58 -4.70 3.67 1.05
C GLU A 58 -3.34 4.29 1.37
N ILE A 59 -2.54 4.53 0.33
CA ILE A 59 -1.18 5.03 0.44
C ILE A 59 -1.01 6.25 -0.43
N THR A 60 -0.68 7.38 0.19
CA THR A 60 -0.27 8.58 -0.53
C THR A 60 1.25 8.58 -0.67
N TYR A 61 1.74 8.59 -1.90
CA TYR A 61 3.14 8.60 -2.26
C TYR A 61 3.52 9.94 -2.87
N TYR A 62 4.60 10.53 -2.35
CA TYR A 62 5.19 11.76 -2.83
C TYR A 62 6.48 11.44 -3.62
N PRO A 63 6.47 11.53 -4.97
CA PRO A 63 7.57 11.04 -5.79
C PRO A 63 8.90 11.78 -5.59
N ASN A 64 8.89 13.10 -5.31
CA ASN A 64 10.16 13.83 -5.18
C ASN A 64 10.87 13.53 -3.86
N SER A 65 10.09 13.34 -2.79
CA SER A 65 10.61 13.05 -1.44
C SER A 65 10.74 11.55 -1.15
N GLU A 66 10.26 10.69 -2.07
CA GLU A 66 10.05 9.26 -1.87
C GLU A 66 9.24 8.91 -0.61
N ASN A 67 8.43 9.85 -0.10
CA ASN A 67 7.70 9.69 1.14
C ASN A 67 6.37 8.96 0.95
N CYS A 68 6.00 8.09 1.89
CA CYS A 68 4.74 7.35 1.90
C CYS A 68 3.94 7.70 3.16
N LEU A 69 2.70 8.15 2.97
CA LEU A 69 1.76 8.45 4.05
C LEU A 69 0.60 7.46 4.03
N PHE A 70 0.20 7.05 5.23
CA PHE A 70 -0.93 6.15 5.45
C PHE A 70 -2.06 6.87 6.15
N ASN A 71 -3.29 6.66 5.68
CA ASN A 71 -4.48 7.08 6.40
C ASN A 71 -4.66 6.27 7.71
N SER A 72 -5.57 6.71 8.57
CA SER A 72 -5.80 6.06 9.88
C SER A 72 -6.27 4.60 9.76
N MET A 73 -7.05 4.28 8.73
CA MET A 73 -7.54 2.91 8.51
C MET A 73 -6.40 1.96 8.11
N THR A 74 -5.54 2.40 7.21
CA THR A 74 -4.35 1.68 6.75
C THR A 74 -3.37 1.47 7.89
N LYS A 75 -3.11 2.51 8.71
CA LYS A 75 -2.30 2.39 9.92
C LYS A 75 -2.84 1.33 10.87
N ARG A 76 -4.16 1.31 11.09
CA ARG A 76 -4.80 0.30 11.96
C ARG A 76 -4.72 -1.10 11.36
N ALA A 77 -4.89 -1.24 10.05
CA ALA A 77 -4.73 -2.50 9.33
C ALA A 77 -3.30 -3.06 9.49
N ILE A 78 -2.29 -2.20 9.31
CA ILE A 78 -0.87 -2.53 9.53
C ILE A 78 -0.62 -2.99 10.97
N LEU A 79 -1.12 -2.26 11.98
CA LEU A 79 -0.94 -2.63 13.40
C LEU A 79 -1.53 -4.00 13.70
N LYS A 80 -2.75 -4.28 13.25
CA LYS A 80 -3.37 -5.60 13.42
C LYS A 80 -2.58 -6.74 12.78
N ILE A 81 -1.87 -6.48 11.66
CA ILE A 81 -1.00 -7.46 11.03
C ILE A 81 0.20 -7.75 11.93
N LYS A 82 0.85 -6.69 12.42
CA LYS A 82 1.99 -6.82 13.33
C LYS A 82 1.63 -7.58 14.60
N ASP A 83 0.52 -7.21 15.24
CA ASP A 83 0.06 -7.87 16.47
C ASP A 83 -0.20 -9.37 16.21
N HIS A 84 -0.83 -9.70 15.08
CA HIS A 84 -1.10 -11.10 14.72
C HIS A 84 0.18 -11.89 14.42
N VAL A 85 1.17 -11.28 13.77
CA VAL A 85 2.47 -11.93 13.51
C VAL A 85 3.22 -12.17 14.83
N SER A 86 3.19 -11.20 15.76
CA SER A 86 3.82 -11.34 17.08
C SER A 86 3.16 -12.36 18.01
N GLU A 87 1.89 -12.74 17.78
CA GLU A 87 1.21 -13.81 18.53
C GLU A 87 1.56 -15.22 18.02
N ILE A 88 2.12 -15.33 16.82
CA ILE A 88 2.45 -16.61 16.16
C ILE A 88 3.92 -17.01 16.41
N GLU A 89 4.79 -16.05 16.78
CA GLU A 89 6.19 -16.27 17.18
C GLU A 89 6.33 -16.67 18.66
#